data_AF-A0A944DP80-F1
#
_entry.id   AF-A0A944DP80-F1
#
_cell.length_a   1.000
_cell.length_b   1.000
_cell.length_c   1.000
_cell.angle_alpha   90.00
_cell.angle_beta   90.00
_cell.angle_gamma   90.00
#
_symmetry.space_group_name_H-M   'P 1'
#
loop_
_entity.id
_entity.type
_entity.pdbx_description
1 polymer ?
#
loop_
_entity_poly.entity_id
_entity_poly.type
_entity_poly.pdbx_seq_one_letter_code
_entity_poly.pdbx_strand_id
1 'polypeptide(L)'
;MAEVLANLDTTGLTEADIPPMFLDIAKEGWTTTASGAYVLAALAASGPGGAYADLVHEEAVVNGRGMVDHDLPPSGRERMEPLVRRCLAYALRCLAGDPAAPADPVLAAYISVSESWTEERTVTAYVTFCRTYPGVPPYVTDPEDYRHEALLELVAAAHAGEAFSQVS
;
A
#
# COMPACT_ATOMS: atom_id res chain seq x y z
N MET A 1 13.99 5.26 11.59
CA MET A 1 13.29 4.94 10.32
C MET A 1 12.24 5.99 9.95
N ALA A 2 11.41 6.51 10.86
CA ALA A 2 10.39 7.52 10.53
C ALA A 2 10.89 8.76 9.75
N GLU A 3 12.07 9.29 10.08
CA GLU A 3 12.69 10.42 9.35
C GLU A 3 12.94 10.14 7.85
N VAL A 4 13.04 8.87 7.46
CA VAL A 4 13.19 8.48 6.05
C VAL A 4 11.94 8.86 5.27
N LEU A 5 10.76 8.47 5.77
CA LEU A 5 9.49 8.77 5.10
C LEU A 5 9.23 10.28 5.05
N ALA A 6 9.63 11.02 6.09
CA ALA A 6 9.47 12.46 6.15
C ALA A 6 10.35 13.26 5.15
N ASN A 7 11.48 12.70 4.70
CA ASN A 7 12.46 13.39 3.85
C ASN A 7 12.56 12.81 2.42
N LEU A 8 11.67 11.90 2.06
CA LEU A 8 11.67 11.31 0.72
C LEU A 8 11.13 12.29 -0.32
N ASP A 9 11.84 12.39 -1.45
CA ASP A 9 11.36 13.13 -2.59
C ASP A 9 10.25 12.34 -3.29
N THR A 10 9.01 12.77 -3.06
CA THR A 10 7.80 12.22 -3.64
C THR A 10 7.37 12.95 -4.92
N THR A 11 8.15 13.93 -5.38
CA THR A 11 7.89 14.61 -6.65
C THR A 11 8.18 13.69 -7.84
N GLY A 12 7.43 13.89 -8.93
CA GLY A 12 7.63 13.15 -10.17
C GLY A 12 7.40 11.64 -10.06
N LEU A 13 6.55 11.17 -9.13
CA LEU A 13 6.10 9.77 -9.13
C LEU A 13 5.26 9.49 -10.38
N THR A 14 5.56 8.39 -11.06
CA THR A 14 4.91 7.98 -12.30
C THR A 14 4.57 6.49 -12.28
N GLU A 15 3.78 6.02 -13.25
CA GLU A 15 3.56 4.57 -13.40
C GLU A 15 4.85 3.79 -13.71
N ALA A 16 5.90 4.45 -14.20
CA ALA A 16 7.20 3.81 -14.44
C ALA A 16 7.93 3.44 -13.13
N ASP A 17 7.57 4.08 -12.00
CA ASP A 17 8.07 3.69 -10.68
C ASP A 17 7.38 2.42 -10.16
N ILE A 18 6.31 1.92 -10.81
CA ILE A 18 5.56 0.74 -10.36
C ILE A 18 6.15 -0.53 -11.01
N PRO A 19 6.55 -1.55 -10.23
CA PRO A 19 6.98 -2.82 -10.80
C PRO A 19 5.89 -3.44 -11.70
N PRO A 20 6.22 -4.03 -12.87
CA PRO A 20 5.21 -4.46 -13.85
C PRO A 20 4.10 -5.36 -13.28
N MET A 21 4.45 -6.32 -12.43
CA MET A 21 3.46 -7.22 -11.81
C MET A 21 2.49 -6.49 -10.86
N PHE A 22 2.95 -5.42 -10.21
CA PHE A 22 2.12 -4.57 -9.35
C PHE A 22 1.21 -3.67 -10.19
N LEU A 23 1.72 -3.18 -11.31
CA LEU A 23 0.91 -2.41 -12.25
C LEU A 23 -0.23 -3.26 -12.83
N ASP A 24 0.02 -4.53 -13.14
CA ASP A 24 -1.02 -5.44 -13.62
C ASP A 24 -2.09 -5.71 -12.54
N ILE A 25 -1.69 -5.92 -11.29
CA ILE A 25 -2.62 -6.00 -10.15
C ILE A 25 -3.48 -4.73 -10.05
N ALA A 26 -2.86 -3.54 -10.14
CA ALA A 26 -3.57 -2.28 -10.04
C ALA A 26 -4.56 -2.04 -11.19
N LYS A 27 -4.24 -2.53 -12.40
CA LYS A 27 -5.11 -2.39 -13.59
C LYS A 27 -6.38 -3.22 -13.51
N GLU A 28 -6.35 -4.38 -12.85
CA GLU A 28 -7.55 -5.19 -12.62
C GLU A 28 -8.53 -4.52 -11.65
N GLY A 29 -8.06 -3.53 -10.87
CA GLY A 29 -8.89 -2.73 -9.99
C GLY A 29 -9.36 -3.51 -8.77
N TRP A 30 -10.51 -3.10 -8.25
CA TRP A 30 -11.06 -3.57 -6.99
C TRP A 30 -12.31 -4.41 -7.17
N THR A 31 -12.57 -5.28 -6.20
CA THR A 31 -13.78 -6.10 -6.10
C THR A 31 -14.19 -6.27 -4.64
N THR A 32 -15.38 -6.79 -4.41
CA THR A 32 -15.87 -7.12 -3.07
C THR A 32 -16.01 -8.65 -2.95
N THR A 33 -15.45 -9.22 -1.89
CA THR A 33 -15.58 -10.66 -1.63
C THR A 33 -16.98 -11.00 -1.09
N ALA A 34 -17.28 -12.28 -0.91
CA ALA A 34 -18.56 -12.73 -0.37
C ALA A 34 -18.81 -12.29 1.09
N SER A 35 -17.76 -12.01 1.86
CA SER A 35 -17.85 -11.48 3.23
C SER A 35 -18.12 -9.97 3.26
N GLY A 36 -17.90 -9.26 2.14
CA GLY A 36 -17.98 -7.81 2.06
C GLY A 36 -16.63 -7.09 2.13
N ALA A 37 -15.51 -7.81 2.21
CA ALA A 37 -14.17 -7.23 2.19
C ALA A 37 -13.84 -6.63 0.82
N TYR A 38 -13.20 -5.48 0.79
CA TYR A 38 -12.85 -4.77 -0.43
C TYR A 38 -11.39 -5.04 -0.82
N VAL A 39 -11.21 -5.81 -1.88
CA VAL A 39 -9.91 -6.39 -2.23
C VAL A 39 -9.54 -6.12 -3.68
N LEU A 40 -8.25 -6.16 -3.99
CA LEU A 40 -7.76 -6.08 -5.37
C LEU A 40 -8.22 -7.32 -6.15
N ALA A 41 -8.83 -7.12 -7.30
CA ALA A 41 -9.48 -8.19 -8.07
C ALA A 41 -8.51 -9.31 -8.46
N ALA A 42 -7.31 -8.94 -8.91
CA ALA A 42 -6.23 -9.88 -9.23
C ALA A 42 -5.83 -10.78 -8.04
N LEU A 43 -6.07 -10.31 -6.82
CA LEU A 43 -5.63 -10.96 -5.58
C LEU A 43 -6.73 -11.76 -4.88
N ALA A 44 -8.01 -11.45 -5.18
CA ALA A 44 -9.16 -12.10 -4.55
C ALA A 44 -9.16 -13.63 -4.73
N ALA A 45 -8.76 -14.13 -5.90
CA ALA A 45 -8.73 -15.57 -6.19
C ALA A 45 -7.51 -16.30 -5.63
N SER A 46 -6.45 -15.57 -5.26
CA SER A 46 -5.17 -16.13 -4.81
C SER A 46 -4.92 -15.96 -3.31
N GLY A 47 -5.87 -15.35 -2.58
CA GLY A 47 -5.80 -15.20 -1.13
C GLY A 47 -5.74 -16.56 -0.41
N PRO A 48 -5.08 -16.63 0.76
CA PRO A 48 -5.05 -17.84 1.57
C PRO A 48 -6.47 -18.13 2.07
N GLY A 49 -7.20 -19.01 1.39
CA GLY A 49 -8.56 -19.37 1.76
C GLY A 49 -8.65 -19.74 3.25
N GLY A 50 -9.58 -19.14 3.98
CA GLY A 50 -9.68 -19.32 5.42
C GLY A 50 -10.76 -18.44 6.06
N ALA A 51 -10.98 -18.63 7.36
CA ALA A 51 -11.84 -17.76 8.16
C ALA A 51 -11.01 -16.55 8.63
N TYR A 52 -11.41 -15.35 8.23
CA TYR A 52 -10.83 -14.11 8.72
C TYR A 52 -11.53 -13.66 10.01
N ALA A 53 -10.81 -12.90 10.83
CA ALA A 53 -11.34 -12.41 12.10
C ALA A 53 -12.43 -11.34 11.90
N ASP A 54 -12.20 -10.47 10.92
CA ASP A 54 -13.09 -9.40 10.47
C ASP A 54 -12.71 -8.98 9.04
N LEU A 55 -13.41 -7.97 8.50
CA LEU A 55 -13.17 -7.44 7.15
C LEU A 55 -11.78 -6.83 6.99
N VAL A 56 -11.29 -6.11 8.02
CA VAL A 56 -9.98 -5.44 7.97
C VAL A 56 -8.86 -6.47 7.93
N HIS A 57 -8.98 -7.57 8.68
CA HIS A 57 -8.04 -8.68 8.64
C HIS A 57 -8.05 -9.37 7.27
N GLU A 58 -9.22 -9.61 6.68
CA GLU A 58 -9.32 -10.16 5.32
C GLU A 58 -8.62 -9.25 4.29
N GLU A 59 -8.93 -7.97 4.31
CA GLU A 59 -8.32 -6.98 3.41
C GLU A 59 -6.81 -6.91 3.60
N ALA A 60 -6.32 -6.89 4.84
CA ALA A 60 -4.90 -6.82 5.13
C ALA A 60 -4.15 -8.05 4.56
N VAL A 61 -4.72 -9.24 4.74
CA VAL A 61 -4.13 -10.49 4.27
C VAL A 61 -4.20 -10.60 2.74
N VAL A 62 -5.33 -10.26 2.13
CA VAL A 62 -5.52 -10.40 0.69
C VAL A 62 -4.81 -9.31 -0.09
N ASN A 63 -4.82 -8.06 0.37
CA ASN A 63 -4.25 -6.90 -0.33
C ASN A 63 -2.78 -6.65 0.00
N GLY A 64 -2.28 -7.11 1.16
CA GLY A 64 -0.93 -6.82 1.63
C GLY A 64 0.16 -7.42 0.75
N ARG A 65 1.09 -6.60 0.23
CA ARG A 65 2.16 -7.06 -0.65
C ARG A 65 3.51 -6.49 -0.24
N GLY A 66 4.51 -7.36 -0.14
CA GLY A 66 5.92 -6.98 -0.03
C GLY A 66 6.41 -6.46 -1.38
N MET A 67 7.05 -5.30 -1.38
CA MET A 67 7.48 -4.64 -2.61
C MET A 67 8.69 -5.33 -3.21
N VAL A 68 8.70 -5.45 -4.54
CA VAL A 68 9.79 -6.07 -5.29
C VAL A 68 11.05 -5.24 -5.16
N ASP A 69 12.16 -5.91 -4.83
CA ASP A 69 13.42 -5.28 -4.43
C ASP A 69 14.68 -6.07 -4.87
N HIS A 70 14.52 -7.12 -5.68
CA HIS A 70 15.61 -8.02 -6.08
C HIS A 70 16.65 -7.36 -6.99
N ASP A 71 16.29 -6.25 -7.63
CA ASP A 71 17.15 -5.44 -8.49
C ASP A 71 17.87 -4.30 -7.74
N LEU A 72 17.57 -4.13 -6.45
CA LEU A 72 18.13 -3.07 -5.62
C LEU A 72 19.37 -3.57 -4.87
N PRO A 73 20.31 -2.67 -4.51
CA PRO A 73 21.41 -3.03 -3.63
C PRO A 73 20.89 -3.58 -2.29
N PRO A 74 21.70 -4.33 -1.52
CA PRO A 74 21.25 -5.01 -0.29
C PRO A 74 20.89 -4.04 0.85
N SER A 75 21.46 -2.84 0.90
CA SER A 75 21.24 -1.87 1.98
C SER A 75 21.51 -0.43 1.55
N GLY A 76 21.27 0.51 2.46
CA GLY A 76 21.57 1.94 2.27
C GLY A 76 20.51 2.72 1.49
N ARG A 77 20.81 4.00 1.25
CA ARG A 77 19.88 4.96 0.63
C ARG A 77 19.48 4.57 -0.80
N GLU A 78 20.43 4.04 -1.57
CA GLU A 78 20.21 3.60 -2.96
C GLU A 78 19.22 2.43 -3.07
N ARG A 79 19.01 1.67 -1.99
CA ARG A 79 17.93 0.68 -1.89
C ARG A 79 16.63 1.32 -1.44
N MET A 80 16.71 2.08 -0.35
CA MET A 80 15.56 2.58 0.38
C MET A 80 14.71 3.55 -0.46
N GLU A 81 15.34 4.47 -1.18
CA GLU A 81 14.62 5.49 -1.94
C GLU A 81 13.80 4.92 -3.11
N PRO A 82 14.37 4.08 -4.01
CA PRO A 82 13.57 3.40 -5.03
C PRO A 82 12.47 2.51 -4.44
N LEU A 83 12.75 1.83 -3.32
CA LEU A 83 11.79 0.93 -2.69
C LEU A 83 10.55 1.66 -2.19
N VAL A 84 10.72 2.81 -1.51
CA VAL A 84 9.57 3.60 -1.06
C VAL A 84 8.85 4.28 -2.22
N ARG A 85 9.57 4.76 -3.24
CA ARG A 85 8.95 5.32 -4.44
C ARG A 85 8.04 4.31 -5.15
N ARG A 86 8.47 3.05 -5.25
CA ARG A 86 7.63 1.95 -5.77
C ARG A 86 6.35 1.77 -4.96
N CYS A 87 6.46 1.73 -3.63
CA CYS A 87 5.31 1.65 -2.73
C CYS A 87 4.34 2.82 -2.91
N LEU A 88 4.86 4.04 -2.95
CA LEU A 88 4.05 5.25 -3.11
C LEU A 88 3.34 5.29 -4.46
N ALA A 89 4.06 5.05 -5.56
CA ALA A 89 3.48 5.04 -6.89
C ALA A 89 2.38 3.97 -7.02
N TYR A 90 2.64 2.77 -6.48
CA TYR A 90 1.64 1.69 -6.45
C TYR A 90 0.41 2.05 -5.62
N ALA A 91 0.61 2.56 -4.39
CA ALA A 91 -0.47 2.98 -3.51
C ALA A 91 -1.34 4.06 -4.16
N LEU A 92 -0.74 5.11 -4.70
CA LEU A 92 -1.45 6.18 -5.40
C LEU A 92 -2.24 5.66 -6.60
N ARG A 93 -1.65 4.75 -7.40
CA ARG A 93 -2.32 4.17 -8.55
C ARG A 93 -3.54 3.34 -8.17
N CYS A 94 -3.45 2.57 -7.09
CA CYS A 94 -4.55 1.76 -6.55
C CYS A 94 -5.65 2.61 -5.92
N LEU A 95 -5.29 3.65 -5.16
CA LEU A 95 -6.25 4.59 -4.56
C LEU A 95 -6.99 5.41 -5.63
N ALA A 96 -6.33 5.75 -6.74
CA ALA A 96 -6.97 6.41 -7.89
C ALA A 96 -7.81 5.46 -8.76
N GLY A 97 -7.66 4.14 -8.57
CA GLY A 97 -8.16 3.11 -9.48
C GLY A 97 -9.65 2.81 -9.41
N ASP A 98 -10.38 3.35 -8.44
CA ASP A 98 -11.85 3.19 -8.37
C ASP A 98 -12.57 4.52 -8.13
N PRO A 99 -12.79 5.34 -9.18
CA PRO A 99 -13.56 6.57 -9.08
C PRO A 99 -15.04 6.35 -8.75
N ALA A 100 -15.53 5.11 -8.88
CA ALA A 100 -16.88 4.69 -8.55
C ALA A 100 -16.99 4.09 -7.14
N ALA A 101 -15.86 3.89 -6.45
CA ALA A 101 -15.85 3.44 -5.07
C ALA A 101 -16.67 4.43 -4.23
N PRO A 102 -17.56 3.94 -3.36
CA PRO A 102 -18.22 4.82 -2.42
C PRO A 102 -17.15 5.48 -1.55
N ALA A 103 -17.30 6.79 -1.34
CA ALA A 103 -16.39 7.58 -0.49
C ALA A 103 -16.37 7.09 0.98
N ASP A 104 -17.37 6.28 1.36
CA ASP A 104 -17.52 5.63 2.65
C ASP A 104 -17.86 4.13 2.39
N PRO A 105 -17.09 3.16 2.92
CA PRO A 105 -15.96 3.34 3.81
C PRO A 105 -14.68 3.78 3.09
N VAL A 106 -13.95 4.70 3.73
CA VAL A 106 -12.74 5.30 3.20
C VAL A 106 -11.65 4.23 3.04
N LEU A 107 -11.05 4.15 1.86
CA LEU A 107 -9.92 3.27 1.58
C LEU A 107 -8.59 3.96 1.96
N ALA A 108 -7.80 3.26 2.76
CA ALA A 108 -6.45 3.66 3.14
C ALA A 108 -5.40 2.68 2.62
N ALA A 109 -4.22 3.20 2.30
CA ALA A 109 -3.01 2.46 2.02
C ALA A 109 -2.00 2.69 3.15
N TYR A 110 -1.44 1.62 3.68
CA TYR A 110 -0.43 1.61 4.72
C TYR A 110 0.89 1.14 4.11
N ILE A 111 1.89 2.00 4.11
CA ILE A 111 3.24 1.68 3.65
C ILE A 111 4.12 1.53 4.88
N SER A 112 4.61 0.31 5.12
CA SER A 112 5.61 0.07 6.15
C SER A 112 6.98 -0.16 5.53
N VAL A 113 8.02 0.38 6.16
CA VAL A 113 9.42 0.16 5.80
C VAL A 113 10.14 -0.34 7.04
N SER A 114 10.74 -1.52 6.93
CA SER A 114 11.45 -2.15 8.03
C SER A 114 12.85 -2.55 7.61
N GLU A 115 13.72 -2.71 8.59
CA GLU A 115 15.10 -3.16 8.40
C GLU A 115 15.25 -4.50 9.11
N SER A 116 15.77 -5.49 8.39
CA SER A 116 16.01 -6.80 8.99
C SER A 116 17.09 -6.71 10.07
N TRP A 117 16.94 -7.54 11.11
CA TRP A 117 17.90 -7.65 12.22
C TRP A 117 19.14 -8.49 11.88
N THR A 118 19.33 -8.84 10.61
CA THR A 118 20.49 -9.61 10.16
C THR A 118 21.71 -8.71 9.99
N GLU A 119 22.90 -9.30 9.85
CA GLU A 119 24.14 -8.54 9.61
C GLU A 119 24.07 -7.69 8.33
N GLU A 120 23.31 -8.15 7.34
CA GLU A 120 23.12 -7.45 6.06
C GLU A 120 22.20 -6.23 6.18
N ARG A 121 21.41 -6.15 7.25
CA ARG A 121 20.49 -5.03 7.54
C ARG A 121 19.62 -4.65 6.34
N THR A 122 19.11 -5.68 5.66
CA THR A 122 18.31 -5.53 4.45
C THR A 122 17.02 -4.77 4.75
N VAL A 123 16.78 -3.69 4.01
CA VAL A 123 15.54 -2.90 4.10
C VAL A 123 14.47 -3.56 3.24
N THR A 124 13.26 -3.71 3.78
CA THR A 124 12.09 -4.18 3.03
C THR A 124 10.95 -3.17 3.18
N ALA A 125 9.99 -3.22 2.26
CA ALA A 125 8.81 -2.39 2.34
C ALA A 125 7.56 -3.18 1.96
N TYR A 126 6.45 -2.85 2.61
CA TYR A 126 5.16 -3.47 2.39
C TYR A 126 4.12 -2.40 2.12
N VAL A 127 3.15 -2.73 1.27
CA VAL A 127 1.94 -1.92 1.07
C VAL A 127 0.73 -2.79 1.41
N THR A 128 -0.13 -2.28 2.29
CA THR A 128 -1.38 -2.93 2.69
C THR A 128 -2.53 -1.97 2.47
N PHE A 129 -3.68 -2.45 2.01
CA PHE A 129 -4.86 -1.61 1.81
C PHE A 129 -6.03 -2.14 2.62
N CYS A 130 -6.68 -1.26 3.37
CA CYS A 130 -7.86 -1.56 4.16
C CYS A 130 -8.86 -0.41 4.11
N ARG A 131 -10.14 -0.72 4.20
CA ARG A 131 -11.21 0.24 4.41
C ARG A 131 -11.48 0.45 5.90
N THR A 132 -11.95 1.64 6.26
CA THR A 132 -12.38 1.95 7.62
C THR A 132 -13.86 1.62 7.81
N TYR A 133 -14.20 0.66 8.66
CA TYR A 133 -15.59 0.25 8.88
C TYR A 133 -16.14 0.75 10.23
N PRO A 134 -17.42 1.22 10.29
CA PRO A 134 -18.04 1.55 11.57
C PRO A 134 -18.07 0.35 12.52
N GLY A 135 -17.54 0.53 13.74
CA GLY A 135 -17.53 -0.51 14.77
C GLY A 135 -16.48 -1.60 14.61
N VAL A 136 -15.62 -1.52 13.58
CA VAL A 136 -14.45 -2.40 13.42
C VAL A 136 -13.18 -1.59 13.71
N PRO A 137 -12.22 -2.12 14.48
CA PRO A 137 -10.94 -1.45 14.68
C PRO A 137 -10.23 -1.17 13.34
N PRO A 138 -9.56 -0.01 13.18
CA PRO A 138 -8.75 0.25 11.99
C PRO A 138 -7.55 -0.70 11.96
N TYR A 139 -6.98 -0.91 10.76
CA TYR A 139 -5.82 -1.78 10.57
C TYR A 139 -4.64 -1.37 11.46
N VAL A 140 -4.38 -0.07 11.56
CA VAL A 140 -3.42 0.49 12.50
C VAL A 140 -4.19 1.33 13.51
N THR A 141 -4.09 0.95 14.79
CA THR A 141 -4.78 1.65 15.88
C THR A 141 -3.89 2.75 16.51
N ASP A 142 -2.58 2.49 16.62
CA ASP A 142 -1.59 3.48 17.06
C ASP A 142 -0.31 3.36 16.20
N PRO A 143 -0.02 4.33 15.33
CA PRO A 143 1.21 4.36 14.55
C PRO A 143 2.49 4.38 15.40
N GLU A 144 2.43 4.91 16.63
CA GLU A 144 3.58 5.01 17.54
C GLU A 144 4.01 3.66 18.13
N ASP A 145 3.17 2.63 18.00
CA ASP A 145 3.53 1.25 18.37
C ASP A 145 4.51 0.62 17.37
N TYR A 146 4.64 1.18 16.15
CA TYR A 146 5.60 0.73 15.13
C TYR A 146 6.99 1.32 15.38
N ARG A 147 7.60 1.01 16.53
CA ARG A 147 8.91 1.58 16.93
C ARG A 147 10.11 1.09 16.10
N HIS A 148 9.93 -0.01 15.38
CA HIS A 148 10.97 -0.65 14.58
C HIS A 148 10.75 -0.52 13.07
N GLU A 149 9.64 0.12 12.66
CA GLU A 149 9.27 0.32 11.27
C GLU A 149 8.97 1.80 11.05
N ALA A 150 9.11 2.29 9.83
CA ALA A 150 8.47 3.55 9.45
C ALA A 150 7.13 3.21 8.81
N LEU A 151 6.06 3.84 9.29
CA LEU A 151 4.71 3.65 8.75
C LEU A 151 4.21 4.97 8.17
N LEU A 152 3.64 4.90 6.97
CA LEU A 152 2.92 5.99 6.32
C LEU A 152 1.51 5.51 5.95
N GLU A 153 0.51 6.31 6.33
CA GLU A 153 -0.87 6.11 5.91
C GLU A 153 -1.24 7.13 4.83
N LEU A 154 -1.80 6.63 3.72
CA LEU A 154 -2.36 7.42 2.63
C LEU A 154 -3.84 7.12 2.52
N VAL A 155 -4.66 8.15 2.51
CA VAL A 155 -6.11 8.01 2.46
C VAL A 155 -6.61 8.50 1.11
N ALA A 156 -7.48 7.74 0.44
CA ALA A 156 -8.17 8.23 -0.75
C ALA A 156 -8.98 9.47 -0.36
N ALA A 157 -8.65 10.63 -0.95
CA ALA A 157 -9.42 11.84 -0.71
C ALA A 157 -10.87 11.60 -1.14
N ALA A 158 -11.84 11.89 -0.25
CA ALA A 158 -13.24 11.97 -0.62
C ALA A 158 -13.40 13.14 -1.61
N HIS A 159 -13.34 12.83 -2.90
CA HIS A 159 -13.46 13.67 -4.10
C HIS A 159 -13.34 15.20 -3.91
N ALA A 160 -12.18 15.74 -4.28
CA ALA A 160 -12.13 16.97 -5.08
C ALA A 160 -11.27 16.65 -6.32
N GLY A 161 -11.90 16.67 -7.49
CA GLY A 161 -11.26 16.28 -8.74
C GLY A 161 -10.04 17.14 -9.05
N GLU A 162 -8.88 16.51 -9.15
CA GLU A 162 -7.71 16.90 -9.95
C GLU A 162 -6.58 15.90 -9.66
N ALA A 163 -6.66 14.71 -10.25
CA ALA A 163 -5.52 13.82 -10.36
C ALA A 163 -5.51 13.30 -11.80
N PHE A 164 -4.44 13.64 -12.53
CA PHE A 164 -4.24 13.49 -13.98
C PHE A 164 -4.90 14.54 -14.87
N SER A 165 -4.54 15.81 -14.68
CA SER A 165 -4.43 16.71 -15.83
C SER A 165 -3.15 17.55 -15.70
N GLN A 166 -2.53 17.83 -16.84
CA GLN A 166 -1.29 18.59 -17.06
C GLN A 166 0.02 17.76 -17.08
N VAL A 167 0.25 17.02 -18.17
CA VAL A 167 1.43 17.25 -19.01
C VAL A 167 0.95 17.23 -20.46
N SER A 168 1.30 18.30 -21.19
CA SER A 168 0.83 18.69 -22.52
C SER A 168 1.13 17.70 -23.64
#